data_AF-A0A0D0CY67-F1
#
_entry.id   AF-A0A0D0CY67-F1
#
_cell.length_a   1.000
_cell.length_b   1.000
_cell.length_c   1.000
_cell.angle_alpha   90.00
_cell.angle_beta   90.00
_cell.angle_gamma   90.00
#
_symmetry.space_group_name_H-M   'P 1'
#
loop_
_entity.id
_entity.type
_entity.pdbx_description
1 polymer ?
#
loop_
_entity_poly.entity_id
_entity_poly.type
_entity_poly.pdbx_seq_one_letter_code
_entity_poly.pdbx_strand_id
1 'polypeptide(L)' 'MAGSEPPSGVVAGILKEEGDLLFRESKYVEAIAKYTEALRVGGDNAILYSNRSLCRFKLRQ' A
#
# COMPACT_ATOMS: atom_id res chain seq x y z
N MET A 1 29.42 1.75 -4.63
CA MET A 1 29.04 0.76 -5.66
C MET A 1 28.51 -0.46 -4.90
N ALA A 2 27.25 -0.87 -4.96
CA ALA A 2 26.30 -0.87 -6.07
C ALA A 2 24.95 -0.26 -5.69
N GLY A 3 24.45 0.63 -6.54
CA GLY A 3 23.07 1.09 -6.54
C GLY A 3 22.17 0.06 -7.22
N SER A 4 21.74 -0.94 -6.47
CA SER A 4 20.57 -1.75 -6.84
C SER A 4 19.36 -1.17 -6.12
N GLU A 5 18.91 0.02 -6.53
CA GLU A 5 17.53 0.41 -6.26
C GLU A 5 16.66 -0.64 -6.96
N PRO A 6 15.89 -1.45 -6.22
CA PRO A 6 14.96 -2.37 -6.86
C PRO A 6 14.02 -1.54 -7.74
N PRO A 7 13.57 -2.08 -8.90
CA PRO A 7 12.65 -1.37 -9.77
C PRO A 7 11.44 -0.96 -8.93
N SER A 8 11.32 0.35 -8.67
CA SER A 8 10.35 0.95 -7.73
C SER A 8 8.92 0.46 -7.95
N GLY A 9 8.56 0.08 -9.18
CA GLY A 9 7.27 -0.52 -9.51
C GLY A 9 6.99 -1.89 -8.89
N VAL A 10 8.00 -2.73 -8.66
CA VAL A 10 7.83 -4.06 -8.05
C VAL A 10 7.58 -3.94 -6.54
N VAL A 11 8.32 -3.07 -5.87
CA VAL A 11 8.18 -2.85 -4.42
C VAL A 11 6.80 -2.28 -4.10
N ALA A 12 6.29 -1.34 -4.91
CA ALA A 12 4.94 -0.82 -4.78
C ALA A 12 3.85 -1.91 -4.91
N GLY A 13 4.04 -2.88 -5.82
CA GLY A 13 3.14 -4.01 -5.99
C GLY A 13 3.08 -4.91 -4.76
N ILE A 14 4.24 -5.24 -4.19
CA ILE A 14 4.34 -6.08 -2.98
C ILE A 14 3.65 -5.39 -1.80
N LEU A 15 3.93 -4.10 -1.58
CA LEU A 15 3.32 -3.32 -0.50
C LEU A 15 1.81 -3.18 -0.67
N LYS A 16 1.32 -3.06 -1.91
CA LYS A 16 -0.10 -3.10 -2.23
C LYS A 16 -0.72 -4.44 -1.83
N GLU A 17 -0.10 -5.56 -2.21
CA GLU A 17 -0.61 -6.89 -1.85
C GLU A 17 -0.59 -7.13 -0.34
N GLU A 18 0.45 -6.70 0.37
CA GLU A 18 0.47 -6.72 1.85
C GLU A 18 -0.68 -5.90 2.44
N GLY A 19 -0.95 -4.71 1.87
CA GLY A 19 -2.09 -3.89 2.27
C GLY A 19 -3.44 -4.57 2.04
N ASP A 20 -3.60 -5.27 0.92
CA ASP A 20 -4.82 -6.05 0.60
C ASP A 20 -5.00 -7.21 1.58
N LEU A 21 -3.92 -7.90 1.98
CA LEU A 21 -3.96 -8.95 3.00
C LEU A 21 -4.40 -8.41 4.36
N LEU A 22 -3.78 -7.31 4.81
CA LEU A 22 -4.15 -6.64 6.06
C LEU A 22 -5.59 -6.14 6.04
N PHE A 23 -6.08 -5.67 4.89
CA PHE A 23 -7.48 -5.29 4.72
C PHE A 23 -8.43 -6.47 4.95
N ARG A 24 -8.09 -7.66 4.45
CA ARG A 24 -8.88 -8.89 4.67
C ARG A 24 -8.83 -9.36 6.12
N GLU A 25 -7.74 -9.09 6.83
CA GLU A 25 -7.63 -9.30 8.28
C GLU A 25 -8.34 -8.23 9.12
N SER A 26 -9.04 -7.27 8.50
CA SER A 26 -9.62 -6.09 9.18
C SER A 26 -8.58 -5.19 9.88
N LYS A 27 -7.29 -5.36 9.57
CA LYS A 27 -6.19 -4.52 10.06
C LYS A 27 -6.03 -3.28 9.19
N TYR A 28 -7.09 -2.47 9.15
CA TYR A 28 -7.16 -1.32 8.24
C TYR A 28 -6.10 -0.25 8.51
N VAL A 29 -5.67 -0.06 9.76
CA VAL A 29 -4.61 0.92 10.11
C VAL A 29 -3.28 0.51 9.49
N GLU A 30 -2.91 -0.76 9.62
CA GLU A 30 -1.69 -1.32 9.05
C GLU A 30 -1.77 -1.32 7.51
N ALA A 31 -2.93 -1.65 6.94
CA ALA A 31 -3.16 -1.58 5.50
C ALA A 31 -2.93 -0.16 4.95
N ILE A 32 -3.41 0.88 5.65
CA ILE A 32 -3.19 2.29 5.30
C ILE A 32 -1.70 2.64 5.29
N ALA A 33 -0.93 2.13 6.26
CA ALA A 33 0.50 2.35 6.33
C ALA A 33 1.21 1.73 5.12
N LYS A 34 0.92 0.47 4.79
CA LYS A 34 1.47 -0.24 3.63
C LYS A 34 1.15 0.45 2.31
N TYR A 35 -0.09 0.88 2.10
CA TYR A 35 -0.45 1.66 0.90
C TYR A 35 0.28 3.00 0.83
N THR A 36 0.58 3.62 1.98
CA THR A 36 1.33 4.87 2.02
C THR A 36 2.81 4.67 1.71
N GLU A 37 3.42 3.57 2.17
CA GLU A 37 4.76 3.16 1.71
C GLU A 37 4.78 2.87 0.21
N ALA A 38 3.76 2.17 -0.30
CA ALA A 38 3.64 1.85 -1.73
C ALA A 38 3.63 3.13 -2.59
N LEU A 39 2.90 4.15 -2.14
CA LEU A 39 2.88 5.47 -2.77
C LEU A 39 4.26 6.17 -2.70
N ARG A 40 4.98 6.05 -1.56
CA ARG A 40 6.31 6.67 -1.38
C ARG A 40 7.39 6.07 -2.26
N VAL A 41 7.33 4.77 -2.54
CA VAL A 41 8.31 4.08 -3.40
C VAL A 41 8.00 4.27 -4.90
N GLY A 42 7.11 5.20 -5.27
CA GLY A 42 6.79 5.48 -6.67
C GLY A 42 5.62 4.65 -7.22
N GLY A 43 4.87 3.97 -6.37
CA GLY A 43 3.59 3.38 -6.71
C GLY A 43 2.49 4.43 -6.82
N ASP A 44 2.64 5.49 -7.61
CA ASP A 44 1.58 6.46 -7.82
C ASP A 44 0.47 5.85 -8.70
N ASN A 45 -0.36 5.01 -8.09
CA ASN A 45 -1.45 4.29 -8.73
C ASN A 45 -2.78 4.72 -8.10
N ALA A 46 -3.77 5.05 -8.92
CA ALA A 46 -5.13 5.39 -8.47
C ALA A 46 -5.75 4.32 -7.55
N ILE A 47 -5.34 3.06 -7.71
CA ILE A 47 -5.75 1.92 -6.87
C ILE A 47 -5.30 2.11 -5.42
N LEU A 48 -4.06 2.55 -5.17
CA LEU A 48 -3.53 2.70 -3.82
C LEU A 48 -4.26 3.79 -3.03
N TYR A 49 -4.57 4.91 -3.69
CA TYR A 49 -5.41 5.96 -3.09
C TYR A 49 -6.82 5.46 -2.80
N SER A 50 -7.43 4.71 -3.72
CA SER A 50 -8.76 4.12 -3.54
C SER A 50 -8.80 3.14 -2.37
N ASN A 51 -7.86 2.18 -2.32
CA ASN A 51 -7.77 1.19 -1.25
C ASN A 51 -7.51 1.84 0.11
N ARG A 52 -6.62 2.84 0.18
CA ARG A 52 -6.38 3.62 1.41
C ARG A 52 -7.64 4.34 1.89
N SER A 53 -8.43 4.88 0.97
CA SER A 53 -9.70 5.56 1.28
C SER A 53 -10.74 4.58 1.80
N LEU A 54 -10.84 3.41 1.18
CA LEU A 54 -11.73 2.33 1.61
C LEU A 54 -11.38 1.83 3.02
N CYS A 55 -10.09 1.70 3.35
CA CYS A 55 -9.64 1.36 4.70
C CYS A 55 -10.11 2.39 5.74
N ARG A 56 -9.97 3.68 5.43
CA ARG A 56 -10.43 4.76 6.32
C ARG A 56 -11.94 4.73 6.51
N PHE A 57 -12.68 4.42 5.44
CA PHE A 57 -14.13 4.24 5.52
C PHE A 57 -14.49 3.05 6.43
N LYS A 58 -13.81 1.90 6.26
CA LYS A 58 -14.00 0.70 7.09
C LYS A 58 -13.60 0.87 8.56
N LEU A 59 -12.64 1.72 8.87
CA LEU A 59 -12.31 2.08 10.27
C LEU A 59 -13.36 2.93 10.96
N ARG A 60 -14.18 3.64 10.18
CA ARG A 60 -15.17 4.62 10.65
C ARG A 60 -16.60 4.05 10.62
N GLN A 61 -16.78 2.86 10.07
CA GLN A 61 -18.04 2.12 9.96
C GLN A 61 -18.07 1.05 11.05
#